data_AF-A0A951ZLD4-F1
#
_entry.id   AF-A0A951ZLD4-F1
#
_cell.length_a   1.000
_cell.length_b   1.000
_cell.length_c   1.000
_cell.angle_alpha   90.00
_cell.angle_beta   90.00
_cell.angle_gamma   90.00
#
_symmetry.space_group_name_H-M   'P 1'
#
loop_
_entity.id
_entity.type
_entity.pdbx_description
1 polymer ?
#
loop_
_entity_poly.entity_id
_entity_poly.type
_entity_poly.pdbx_seq_one_letter_code
_entity_poly.pdbx_strand_id
1 'polypeptide(L)' 'MIGRKQQIIGNIDWWLFLAYLFLIFFGWINIYSASYSEEHASIFDMSVEQGKQFIWICICLGMGVFL' A
#
# COMPACT_ATOMS: atom_id res chain seq x y z
N MET A 1 -6.97 6.12 -40.35
CA MET A 1 -6.04 5.78 -39.25
C MET A 1 -6.84 5.68 -37.96
N ILE A 2 -7.10 4.47 -37.47
CA ILE A 2 -7.89 4.26 -36.24
C ILE A 2 -6.92 4.33 -35.05
N GLY A 3 -7.02 5.42 -34.28
CA GLY A 3 -6.28 5.58 -33.04
C GLY A 3 -6.76 4.58 -32.00
N ARG A 4 -5.98 3.54 -31.78
CA ARG A 4 -6.15 2.58 -30.69
C ARG A 4 -6.13 3.33 -29.35
N LYS A 5 -7.31 3.67 -28.81
CA LYS A 5 -7.46 4.12 -27.43
C LYS A 5 -6.99 2.98 -26.55
N GLN A 6 -5.78 3.08 -26.02
CA GLN A 6 -5.25 2.18 -25.01
C GLN A 6 -6.11 2.39 -23.75
N GLN A 7 -7.15 1.57 -23.56
CA GLN A 7 -7.93 1.57 -22.33
C GLN A 7 -7.15 0.80 -21.25
N ILE A 8 -6.06 1.41 -20.78
CA ILE A 8 -5.18 0.84 -19.75
C ILE A 8 -5.98 0.55 -18.46
N ILE A 9 -7.01 1.35 -18.19
CA ILE A 9 -7.89 1.23 -17.02
C ILE A 9 -8.98 0.15 -17.20
N GLY A 10 -9.32 -0.23 -18.44
CA GLY A 10 -10.44 -1.13 -18.72
C GLY A 10 -10.15 -2.62 -18.51
N ASN A 11 -8.87 -3.02 -18.55
CA ASN A 11 -8.43 -4.41 -18.46
C ASN A 11 -7.65 -4.71 -17.17
N ILE A 12 -7.91 -3.98 -16.09
CA ILE A 12 -7.30 -4.27 -14.79
C ILE A 12 -7.95 -5.53 -14.19
N ASP A 13 -7.11 -6.52 -13.88
CA ASP A 13 -7.53 -7.70 -13.11
C ASP A 13 -7.71 -7.30 -11.64
N TRP A 14 -8.96 -7.01 -11.28
CA TRP A 14 -9.34 -6.61 -9.93
C TRP A 14 -9.03 -7.66 -8.87
N TRP A 15 -9.01 -8.94 -9.22
CA TRP A 15 -8.71 -10.03 -8.28
C TRP A 15 -7.22 -10.03 -7.94
N LEU A 16 -6.37 -9.87 -8.95
CA LEU A 16 -4.93 -9.71 -8.74
C LEU A 16 -4.62 -8.45 -7.91
N PHE A 17 -5.29 -7.34 -8.21
CA PHE A 17 -5.13 -6.09 -7.47
C PHE A 17 -5.52 -6.25 -5.99
N LEU A 18 -6.65 -6.89 -5.71
CA LEU A 18 -7.11 -7.12 -4.34
C LEU A 18 -6.16 -8.07 -3.58
N ALA A 19 -5.71 -9.14 -4.23
CA ALA A 19 -4.74 -10.07 -3.65
C ALA A 19 -3.41 -9.39 -3.30
N TYR A 20 -2.94 -8.49 -4.18
CA TYR A 20 -1.76 -7.66 -3.91
C TYR A 20 -1.97 -6.74 -2.70
N LEU A 21 -3.15 -6.10 -2.59
CA LEU A 21 -3.48 -5.23 -1.46
C LEU A 21 -3.49 -6.00 -0.14
N PHE A 22 -4.03 -7.23 -0.13
CA PHE A 22 -4.00 -8.12 1.02
C PHE A 22 -2.57 -8.47 1.45
N LEU A 23 -1.71 -8.84 0.50
CA LEU A 23 -0.31 -9.16 0.78
C LEU A 23 0.44 -7.98 1.42
N ILE A 24 0.22 -6.77 0.92
CA ILE A 24 0.78 -5.54 1.50
C ILE A 24 0.28 -5.35 2.94
N PHE A 25 -1.02 -5.49 3.17
CA PHE A 25 -1.61 -5.29 4.49
C PHE A 25 -1.08 -6.30 5.52
N PHE A 26 -1.00 -7.58 5.15
CA PHE A 26 -0.40 -8.62 5.99
C PHE A 26 1.09 -8.40 6.25
N GLY A 27 1.85 -7.96 5.24
CA GLY A 27 3.25 -7.59 5.40
C GLY A 27 3.43 -6.44 6.38
N TRP A 28 2.57 -5.43 6.30
CA TRP A 28 2.59 -4.29 7.21
C TRP A 28 2.26 -4.69 8.67
N ILE A 29 1.23 -5.51 8.88
CA ILE A 29 0.88 -6.03 10.23
C ILE A 29 2.04 -6.83 10.83
N ASN A 30 2.75 -7.64 10.03
CA ASN A 30 3.87 -8.43 10.51
C ASN A 30 5.01 -7.52 11.04
N ILE A 31 5.34 -6.46 10.30
CA ILE A 31 6.36 -5.49 10.71
C ILE A 31 5.91 -4.69 11.94
N TYR A 32 4.63 -4.29 11.99
CA TYR A 32 4.04 -3.66 13.16
C TYR A 32 4.18 -4.54 14.41
N SER A 33 3.84 -5.83 14.31
CA SER A 33 3.94 -6.77 15.42
C SER A 33 5.38 -7.06 15.85
N ALA A 34 6.33 -7.16 14.92
CA ALA A 34 7.72 -7.45 15.22
C ALA A 34 8.45 -6.28 15.91
N SER A 35 7.98 -5.06 15.69
CA SER A 35 8.55 -3.84 16.25
C SER A 35 7.63 -3.19 17.30
N TYR A 36 6.65 -3.93 17.80
CA TYR A 36 5.76 -3.48 18.87
C TYR A 36 6.57 -3.35 20.18
N SER A 37 6.84 -2.11 20.59
CA SER A 37 7.38 -1.79 21.91
C SER A 37 6.33 -1.00 22.68
N GLU A 38 5.95 -1.49 23.86
CA GLU A 38 4.83 -0.99 24.69
C GLU A 38 4.97 0.48 25.13
N GLU A 39 6.14 1.09 24.93
CA GLU A 39 6.48 2.45 25.38
C GLU A 39 6.07 3.55 24.36
N HIS A 40 5.80 3.21 23.10
CA HIS A 40 5.40 4.16 22.04
C HIS A 40 4.04 3.78 21.45
N ALA A 41 2.97 4.10 22.17
CA ALA A 41 1.60 3.62 21.91
C ALA A 41 0.86 4.29 20.72
N SER A 42 1.53 5.04 19.86
CA SER A 42 0.87 5.71 18.72
C SER A 42 1.27 5.06 17.40
N ILE A 43 0.29 4.41 16.76
CA ILE A 43 0.39 3.80 15.41
C ILE A 43 0.72 4.86 14.35
N PHE A 44 0.53 6.15 14.69
CA PHE A 44 0.87 7.31 13.87
C PHE A 44 2.12 8.05 14.34
N ASP A 45 2.86 7.49 15.30
CA ASP A 45 4.11 8.09 15.73
C ASP A 45 5.17 7.95 14.62
N MET A 46 5.42 9.04 13.91
CA MET A 46 6.46 9.11 12.89
C MET A 46 7.88 8.95 13.45
N SER A 47 8.03 8.94 14.78
CA SER A 47 9.29 8.66 15.44
C SER A 47 9.71 7.20 15.27
N VAL A 48 8.77 6.29 14.97
CA VAL A 48 9.04 4.85 14.88
C VAL A 48 9.04 4.36 13.43
N GLU A 49 9.91 3.40 13.12
CA GLU A 49 10.15 2.95 11.74
C GLU A 49 8.92 2.32 11.08
N GLN A 50 8.02 1.73 11.86
CA GLN A 50 6.80 1.09 11.33
C GLN A 50 5.76 2.13 10.85
N GLY A 51 5.63 3.26 11.57
CA GLY A 51 4.78 4.38 11.17
C GLY A 51 5.22 5.01 9.84
N LYS A 52 6.53 5.12 9.62
CA LYS A 52 7.09 5.60 8.34
C LYS A 52 6.72 4.68 7.18
N GLN A 53 6.85 3.35 7.34
CA GLN A 53 6.53 2.40 6.27
C GLN A 53 5.05 2.42 5.86
N PHE A 54 4.13 2.64 6.80
CA PHE A 54 2.71 2.81 6.49
C PHE A 54 2.46 3.96 5.51
N ILE A 55 3.09 5.12 5.78
CA ILE A 55 2.96 6.33 4.97
C ILE A 55 3.49 6.09 3.54
N TRP A 56 4.63 5.40 3.40
CA TRP A 56 5.18 5.05 2.08
C TRP A 56 4.23 4.15 1.28
N ILE A 57 3.60 3.16 1.91
CA ILE A 57 2.60 2.30 1.26
C ILE A 57 1.41 3.12 0.76
N CYS A 58 0.89 4.05 1.58
CA CYS A 58 -0.23 4.91 1.19
C CYS A 58 0.13 5.84 0.01
N ILE A 59 1.33 6.42 0.00
CA ILE A 59 1.80 7.29 -1.10
C ILE A 59 1.93 6.49 -2.39
N CYS A 60 2.54 5.30 -2.36
CA CYS A 60 2.68 4.42 -3.53
C CYS A 60 1.33 3.99 -4.10
N LEU A 61 0.36 3.63 -3.25
CA LEU A 61 -1.00 3.29 -3.68
C LEU A 61 -1.72 4.48 -4.31
N GLY A 62 -1.64 5.66 -3.70
CA GLY A 62 -2.25 6.88 -4.25
C GLY A 62 -1.67 7.26 -5.61
N MET A 63 -0.35 7.15 -5.78
CA MET A 63 0.31 7.37 -7.07
C MET A 63 -0.07 6.31 -8.11
N GLY A 64 -0.13 5.03 -7.72
CA GLY A 64 -0.47 3.94 -8.62
C GLY A 64 -1.91 3.96 -9.14
N VAL A 65 -2.84 4.57 -8.41
CA VAL A 65 -4.24 4.79 -8.86
C VAL A 65 -4.35 5.99 -9.81
N PHE A 66 -3.42 6.95 -9.73
CA PHE A 66 -3.46 8.18 -10.54
C PHE A 66 -2.74 8.03 -11.89
N LEU A 67 -1.83 7.07 -12.01
CA LEU A 67 -1.14 6.67 -13.25
C LEU A 67 -1.98 5.72 -14.11
#